data_AF-A0A3B9L6K5-F1
#
_entry.id   AF-A0A3B9L6K5-F1
#
_cell.length_a   1.000
_cell.length_b   1.000
_cell.length_c   1.000
_cell.angle_alpha   90.00
_cell.angle_beta   90.00
_cell.angle_gamma   90.00
#
_symmetry.space_group_name_H-M   'P 1'
#
loop_
_entity.id
_entity.type
_entity.pdbx_description
1 polymer ?
#
loop_
_entity_poly.entity_id
_entity_poly.type
_entity_poly.pdbx_seq_one_letter_code
_entity_poly.pdbx_strand_id
1 'polypeptide(L)' 'MKITQLSVVVPVRNEQDNVASLIKEIDLALNAITHEIIYVNDGSTDATYARLKELQSQF' A
#
# COMPACT_ATOMS: atom_id res chain seq x y z
N MET A 1 2.12 -19.91 -10.95
CA MET A 1 2.42 -18.67 -10.22
C MET A 1 2.09 -17.49 -11.11
N LYS A 2 1.36 -16.49 -10.61
CA LYS A 2 1.18 -15.23 -11.31
C LYS A 2 2.50 -14.47 -11.16
N ILE A 3 3.17 -14.13 -12.26
CA ILE A 3 4.40 -13.33 -12.18
C ILE A 3 3.99 -11.88 -11.96
N THR A 4 4.35 -11.33 -10.80
CA THR A 4 4.27 -9.89 -10.56
C THR A 4 5.29 -9.20 -11.45
N GLN A 5 4.85 -8.27 -12.30
CA GLN A 5 5.72 -7.57 -13.23
C GLN A 5 6.37 -6.33 -12.59
N LEU A 6 5.74 -5.77 -11.56
CA LEU A 6 6.18 -4.57 -10.88
C LEU A 6 5.87 -4.63 -9.37
N SER A 7 6.86 -4.31 -8.54
CA SER A 7 6.69 -4.15 -7.10
C SER A 7 6.84 -2.67 -6.74
N VAL A 8 5.81 -2.09 -6.13
CA VAL A 8 5.83 -0.71 -5.63
C VAL A 8 6.11 -0.75 -4.13
N VAL A 9 7.30 -0.33 -3.71
CA VAL A 9 7.70 -0.33 -2.30
C VAL A 9 7.52 1.08 -1.73
N VAL A 10 6.70 1.22 -0.69
CA VAL A 10 6.35 2.52 -0.09
C VAL A 10 6.75 2.54 1.38
N PRO A 11 7.84 3.23 1.76
CA PRO A 11 8.13 3.50 3.16
C PRO A 11 7.14 4.54 3.68
N VAL A 12 6.57 4.30 4.87
CA VAL A 12 5.61 5.23 5.49
C VAL A 12 5.89 5.40 6.97
N ARG A 13 5.68 6.62 7.45
CA ARG A 13 5.73 6.98 8.86
C ARG A 13 4.68 8.02 9.18
N ASN A 14 3.71 7.66 10.01
CA ASN A 14 2.61 8.51 10.43
C ASN A 14 1.72 9.04 9.27
N GLU A 15 1.25 8.12 8.43
CA GLU A 15 0.48 8.38 7.21
C GLU A 15 -0.94 7.79 7.28
N GLN A 16 -1.52 7.66 8.48
CA GLN A 16 -2.81 6.97 8.70
C GLN A 16 -3.96 7.48 7.81
N ASP A 17 -3.96 8.76 7.47
CA ASP A 17 -5.02 9.41 6.69
C ASP A 17 -4.79 9.29 5.17
N ASN A 18 -3.55 9.00 4.75
CA ASN A 18 -3.13 9.04 3.34
C ASN A 18 -3.00 7.66 2.70
N VAL A 19 -2.67 6.61 3.47
CA VAL A 19 -2.40 5.26 2.95
C VAL A 19 -3.53 4.70 2.07
N ALA A 20 -4.80 5.00 2.39
CA ALA A 20 -5.93 4.49 1.63
C ALA A 20 -6.07 5.16 0.24
N SER A 21 -5.88 6.48 0.16
CA SER A 21 -5.93 7.21 -1.10
C SER A 21 -4.77 6.81 -2.00
N LEU A 22 -3.56 6.67 -1.43
CA LEU A 22 -2.38 6.27 -2.17
C LEU A 22 -2.50 4.86 -2.77
N ILE A 23 -3.06 3.89 -2.03
CA ILE A 23 -3.32 2.55 -2.59
C ILE A 23 -4.24 2.65 -3.82
N LYS A 24 -5.34 3.41 -3.72
CA LYS A 24 -6.30 3.58 -4.82
C LYS A 24 -5.66 4.24 -6.04
N GLU A 25 -4.84 5.25 -5.83
CA GLU A 25 -4.16 5.97 -6.91
C GLU A 25 -3.14 5.07 -7.62
N ILE A 26 -2.35 4.29 -6.87
CA ILE A 26 -1.41 3.32 -7.44
C ILE A 26 -2.16 2.24 -8.23
N ASP A 27 -3.20 1.64 -7.65
CA ASP A 27 -3.98 0.58 -8.31
C ASP A 27 -4.64 1.09 -9.60
N LEU A 28 -5.22 2.29 -9.57
CA LEU A 28 -5.81 2.93 -10.75
C LEU A 28 -4.76 3.18 -11.85
N ALA A 29 -3.59 3.72 -11.47
CA ALA A 29 -2.52 4.02 -12.41
C ALA A 29 -1.90 2.76 -13.03
N LEU A 30 -1.88 1.65 -12.29
CA LEU A 30 -1.26 0.39 -12.68
C LEU A 30 -2.27 -0.70 -13.09
N ASN A 31 -3.52 -0.34 -13.38
CA ASN A 31 -4.61 -1.30 -13.65
C ASN A 31 -4.32 -2.32 -14.78
N ALA A 32 -3.41 -1.98 -15.71
CA ALA A 32 -3.01 -2.83 -16.84
C ALA A 32 -1.75 -3.66 -16.55
N ILE A 33 -1.11 -3.47 -15.40
CA ILE A 33 0.14 -4.12 -15.00
C ILE A 33 -0.14 -5.00 -13.78
N THR A 34 0.24 -6.29 -13.86
CA THR A 34 0.21 -7.14 -12.67
C THR A 34 1.26 -6.63 -11.69
N HIS A 35 0.82 -6.09 -10.56
CA HIS A 35 1.69 -5.44 -9.59
C HIS A 35 1.37 -5.87 -8.16
N GLU A 36 2.30 -5.58 -7.26
CA GLU A 36 2.10 -5.64 -5.81
C GLU A 36 2.50 -4.30 -5.18
N ILE A 37 1.92 -3.98 -4.04
CA ILE A 37 2.27 -2.80 -3.24
C ILE A 37 2.76 -3.28 -1.88
N ILE A 38 4.01 -2.94 -1.54
CA ILE A 38 4.66 -3.33 -0.30
C ILE A 38 4.84 -2.09 0.56
N TYR A 39 3.99 -1.93 1.57
CA TYR A 39 4.16 -0.88 2.58
C TYR A 39 5.17 -1.31 3.65
N VAL A 40 6.18 -0.48 3.86
CA VAL A 40 7.19 -0.64 4.91
C VAL A 40 6.93 0.42 5.97
N ASN A 41 6.31 0.02 7.08
CA ASN A 41 6.09 0.91 8.20
C ASN A 41 7.42 1.21 8.93
N ASP A 42 7.89 2.45 8.81
CA ASP A 42 9.13 2.95 9.41
C ASP A 42 8.89 3.55 10.80
N GLY A 43 8.37 2.72 11.71
CA GLY A 43 8.19 3.10 13.11
C GLY A 43 7.11 4.16 13.35
N SER A 44 5.97 4.07 12.66
CA SER A 44 4.82 4.93 12.93
C SER A 44 4.35 4.82 14.39
N THR A 45 3.99 5.96 14.96
CA THR A 45 3.45 6.11 16.33
C THR A 45 1.96 6.39 16.36
N ASP A 46 1.34 6.54 15.19
CA ASP A 46 -0.09 6.78 14.99
C ASP A 46 -0.81 5.49 14.53
N ALA A 47 -2.01 5.62 13.97
CA ALA A 47 -2.81 4.47 13.52
C ALA A 47 -2.36 3.87 12.17
N THR A 48 -1.24 4.29 11.57
CA THR A 48 -0.81 3.86 10.22
C THR A 48 -0.76 2.33 10.10
N TYR A 49 -0.18 1.64 11.09
CA TYR A 49 -0.08 0.18 11.06
C TYR A 49 -1.45 -0.51 11.07
N ALA A 50 -2.33 -0.08 11.98
CA ALA A 50 -3.68 -0.62 12.09
C ALA A 50 -4.46 -0.39 10.79
N ARG A 51 -4.34 0.81 10.22
CA ARG A 51 -4.99 1.17 8.96
C ARG A 51 -4.48 0.32 7.79
N LEU A 52 -3.17 0.12 7.67
CA LEU A 52 -2.59 -0.75 6.64
C LEU A 52 -3.08 -2.21 6.77
N LYS A 53 -3.24 -2.71 8.01
CA LYS A 53 -3.77 -4.05 8.26
C LYS A 53 -5.23 -4.19 7.84
N GLU A 54 -6.06 -3.19 8.11
CA GLU A 54 -7.45 -3.17 7.62
C GLU A 54 -7.50 -3.16 6.08
N LEU A 55 -6.70 -2.31 5.45
CA LEU A 55 -6.68 -2.13 3.99
C LEU A 55 -6.18 -3.38 3.27
N GLN A 56 -5.24 -4.14 3.85
CA GLN A 56 -4.76 -5.41 3.29
C GLN A 56 -5.88 -6.45 3.07
N SER A 57 -6.98 -6.36 3.81
CA SER A 57 -8.15 -7.25 3.63
C SER A 57 -9.17 -6.74 2.61
N GLN A 58 -9.03 -5.49 2.17
CA GLN A 58 -9.99 -4.78 1.30
C GLN A 58 -9.53 -4.68 -0.16
N PHE A 59 -8.22 -4.81 -0.40
CA PHE A 59 -7.58 -4.82 -1.72
C PHE A 59 -6.98 -6.20 -1.97
#